data_AF-A0A0F9BBW9-F1
#
_entry.id   AF-A0A0F9BBW9-F1
#
_cell.length_a   1.000
_cell.length_b   1.000
_cell.length_c   1.000
_cell.angle_alpha   90.00
_cell.angle_beta   90.00
_cell.angle_gamma   90.00
#
_symmetry.space_group_name_H-M   'P 1'
#
loop_
_entity.id
_entity.type
_entity.pdbx_description
1 polymer ?
#
loop_
_entity_poly.entity_id
_entity_poly.type
_entity_poly.pdbx_seq_one_letter_code
_entity_poly.pdbx_strand_id
1 'polypeptide(L)'
;MRETPSVVPDRIEPVVAYRVWWREVNFLNSFGWSQEVWKPRITYIAKHIPNRISIDIDDKQPVHNISNCTSTMFQCGIYGMKTYKYFTNEYHQDIRLICNLICGQVYLWGLIIEHELGYRAEYAYPKCLYLDGVKDNTIRMIASNYRIPCIAPPAVEPP
;
A
#
# COMPACT_ATOMS: atom_id res chain seq x y z
N MET A 1 24.75 -30.97 21.87
CA MET A 1 24.72 -29.74 21.04
C MET A 1 23.96 -28.69 21.82
N ARG A 2 24.56 -27.52 22.08
CA ARG A 2 23.83 -26.37 22.62
C ARG A 2 23.29 -25.59 21.43
N GLU A 3 21.97 -25.45 21.34
CA GLU A 3 21.35 -24.56 20.37
C GLU A 3 21.78 -23.13 20.69
N THR A 4 22.37 -22.45 19.70
CA THR A 4 22.62 -21.02 19.78
C THR A 4 21.27 -20.30 19.85
N PRO A 5 21.03 -19.45 20.86
CA PRO A 5 19.78 -18.71 20.94
C PRO A 5 19.62 -17.85 19.67
N SER A 6 18.45 -17.98 19.05
CA SER A 6 18.05 -17.16 17.90
C SER A 6 18.17 -15.68 18.30
N VAL A 7 19.09 -14.95 17.66
CA VAL A 7 19.23 -13.51 17.85
C VAL A 7 17.98 -12.87 17.27
N VAL A 8 17.04 -12.49 18.15
CA VAL A 8 15.87 -11.71 17.77
C VAL A 8 16.39 -10.33 17.33
N PRO A 9 16.10 -9.86 16.11
CA PRO A 9 16.57 -8.56 15.66
C PRO A 9 16.01 -7.46 16.56
N ASP A 10 16.90 -6.62 17.12
CA ASP A 10 16.52 -5.49 17.98
C ASP A 10 15.69 -4.42 17.23
N ARG A 11 15.65 -4.50 15.89
CA ARG A 11 14.81 -3.65 15.03
C ARG A 11 14.46 -4.38 13.74
N ILE A 12 13.17 -4.45 13.43
CA ILE A 12 12.67 -4.83 12.10
C ILE A 12 12.43 -3.51 11.35
N GLU A 13 13.26 -3.21 10.35
CA GLU A 13 12.99 -2.08 9.46
C GLU A 13 11.79 -2.42 8.57
N PRO A 14 10.83 -1.50 8.37
CA PRO A 14 9.72 -1.73 7.47
C PRO A 14 10.22 -1.87 6.02
N VAL A 15 9.59 -2.77 5.26
CA VAL A 15 9.85 -2.86 3.83
C VAL A 15 9.32 -1.60 3.16
N VAL A 16 10.14 -0.99 2.31
CA VAL A 16 9.74 0.16 1.50
C VAL A 16 9.32 -0.34 0.12
N ALA A 17 8.09 -0.03 -0.27
CA ALA A 17 7.55 -0.37 -1.59
C ALA A 17 6.92 0.85 -2.25
N TYR A 18 6.62 0.75 -3.54
CA TYR A 18 5.91 1.78 -4.30
C TYR A 18 4.43 1.44 -4.41
N ARG A 19 3.55 2.43 -4.21
CA ARG A 19 2.10 2.21 -4.19
C ARG A 19 1.35 3.36 -4.87
N VAL A 20 0.16 3.02 -5.37
CA VAL A 20 -0.84 3.94 -5.89
C VAL A 20 -2.04 3.96 -4.96
N TRP A 21 -2.64 5.15 -4.82
CA TRP A 21 -3.88 5.36 -4.09
C TRP A 21 -4.87 6.11 -4.98
N TRP A 22 -6.16 5.88 -4.75
CA TRP A 22 -7.18 6.82 -5.17
C TRP A 22 -7.07 8.07 -4.31
N ARG A 23 -7.12 9.24 -4.95
CA ARG A 23 -7.23 10.50 -4.22
C ARG A 23 -8.68 10.73 -3.83
N GLU A 24 -8.90 10.89 -2.53
CA GLU A 24 -10.06 11.60 -1.99
C GLU A 24 -9.69 13.03 -1.62
N VAL A 25 -10.68 13.87 -1.35
CA VAL A 25 -10.51 15.32 -1.09
C VAL A 25 -9.34 15.60 -0.14
N ASN A 26 -9.27 14.87 0.98
CA ASN A 26 -8.26 15.05 2.02
C ASN A 26 -7.48 13.77 2.39
N PHE A 27 -7.76 12.65 1.72
CA PHE A 27 -7.32 11.32 2.14
C PHE A 27 -6.84 10.47 0.96
N LEU A 28 -6.14 9.40 1.31
CA LEU A 28 -5.76 8.33 0.41
C LEU A 28 -6.75 7.18 0.58
N ASN A 29 -7.24 6.64 -0.54
CA ASN A 29 -8.02 5.42 -0.56
C ASN A 29 -7.23 4.28 -1.20
N SER A 30 -7.47 3.06 -0.75
CA SER A 30 -6.86 1.87 -1.35
C SER A 30 -7.21 1.76 -2.83
N PHE A 31 -6.21 1.79 -3.69
CA PHE A 31 -6.36 1.37 -5.08
C PHE A 31 -6.48 -0.17 -5.13
N GLY A 32 -7.63 -0.67 -5.58
CA GLY A 32 -7.94 -2.10 -5.62
C GLY A 32 -9.27 -2.43 -4.93
N TRP A 33 -9.37 -3.66 -4.42
CA TRP A 33 -10.65 -4.26 -3.99
C TRP A 33 -11.29 -3.61 -2.75
N SER A 34 -10.48 -3.12 -1.80
CA SER A 34 -11.03 -2.58 -0.55
C SER A 34 -11.64 -1.20 -0.70
N GLN A 35 -11.09 -0.37 -1.59
CA GLN A 35 -11.41 1.05 -1.76
C GLN A 35 -11.44 1.86 -0.45
N GLU A 36 -10.90 1.32 0.64
CA GLU A 36 -11.06 1.92 1.95
C GLU A 36 -10.18 3.14 2.14
N VAL A 37 -10.70 4.06 2.94
CA VAL A 37 -10.00 5.27 3.37
C VAL A 37 -8.89 4.93 4.36
N TRP A 38 -7.69 5.40 4.07
CA TRP A 38 -6.57 5.36 4.99
C TRP A 38 -6.67 6.58 5.90
N LYS A 39 -6.97 6.40 7.18
CA LYS A 39 -7.06 7.54 8.10
C LYS A 39 -5.65 8.13 8.33
N PRO A 40 -5.47 9.45 8.30
CA PRO A 40 -4.17 10.06 8.57
C PRO A 40 -3.65 9.72 9.95
N ARG A 41 -2.33 9.49 10.06
CA ARG A 41 -1.62 9.21 11.33
C ARG A 41 -2.08 7.93 12.04
N ILE A 42 -2.79 7.07 11.33
CA ILE A 42 -3.23 5.76 11.79
C ILE A 42 -2.65 4.73 10.82
N THR A 43 -2.04 3.70 11.37
CA THR A 43 -1.62 2.53 10.60
C THR A 43 -2.81 1.93 9.85
N TYR A 44 -2.64 1.72 8.54
CA TYR A 44 -3.63 0.95 7.79
C TYR A 44 -3.41 -0.54 8.03
N ILE A 45 -4.48 -1.23 8.41
CA ILE A 45 -4.50 -2.66 8.67
C ILE A 45 -5.26 -3.30 7.52
N ALA A 46 -4.67 -4.31 6.89
CA ALA A 46 -5.33 -5.07 5.85
C ALA A 46 -6.63 -5.71 6.39
N LYS A 47 -7.55 -6.04 5.50
CA LYS A 47 -8.84 -6.68 5.82
C LYS A 47 -9.11 -7.83 4.87
N HIS A 48 -9.81 -8.85 5.34
CA HIS A 48 -10.32 -9.91 4.48
C HIS A 48 -11.57 -9.42 3.77
N ILE A 49 -11.52 -9.37 2.45
CA ILE A 49 -12.65 -8.94 1.61
C ILE A 49 -13.23 -10.18 0.96
N PRO A 50 -14.51 -10.48 1.18
CA PRO A 50 -15.16 -11.63 0.56
C PRO A 50 -15.13 -11.50 -0.96
N ASN A 51 -14.69 -12.56 -1.63
CA ASN A 51 -14.90 -12.69 -3.06
C ASN A 51 -16.41 -12.87 -3.26
N ARG A 52 -17.05 -12.05 -4.12
CA ARG A 52 -18.51 -11.81 -4.18
C ARG A 52 -19.41 -13.04 -4.51
N ILE A 53 -18.93 -14.27 -4.38
CA ILE A 53 -19.71 -15.49 -4.56
C ILE A 53 -20.09 -16.01 -3.16
N SER A 54 -21.27 -15.58 -2.71
CA SER A 54 -22.10 -16.21 -1.67
C SER A 54 -21.42 -16.54 -0.34
N ILE A 55 -21.36 -15.57 0.59
CA ILE A 55 -21.28 -15.92 2.01
C ILE A 55 -22.09 -14.90 2.81
N ASP A 56 -23.10 -15.39 3.53
CA ASP A 56 -23.75 -14.65 4.62
C ASP A 56 -22.72 -14.52 5.74
N ILE A 57 -22.01 -13.39 5.78
CA ILE A 57 -20.98 -13.17 6.79
C ILE A 57 -21.62 -12.43 7.96
N ASP A 58 -21.76 -13.18 9.05
CA ASP A 58 -21.99 -12.66 10.40
C ASP A 58 -21.09 -11.41 10.63
N ASP A 59 -21.69 -10.34 11.15
CA ASP A 59 -21.27 -8.92 11.06
C ASP A 59 -19.90 -8.60 11.71
N LYS A 60 -19.20 -9.63 12.22
CA LYS A 60 -17.85 -9.54 12.81
C LYS A 60 -16.83 -10.03 11.79
N GLN A 61 -16.41 -9.13 10.90
CA GLN A 61 -15.26 -9.42 10.05
C GLN A 61 -14.05 -9.80 10.93
N PRO A 62 -13.44 -10.97 10.70
CA PRO A 62 -12.32 -11.41 11.51
C PRO A 62 -11.14 -10.43 11.36
N VAL A 63 -10.40 -10.22 12.46
CA VAL A 63 -9.13 -9.49 12.43
C VAL A 63 -8.25 -10.12 11.34
N HIS A 64 -7.64 -9.29 10.51
CA HIS A 64 -6.89 -9.78 9.37
C HIS A 64 -5.62 -10.50 9.81
N ASN A 65 -5.66 -11.82 9.73
CA ASN A 65 -4.50 -12.68 9.81
C ASN A 65 -4.18 -13.23 8.41
N ILE A 66 -3.07 -12.81 7.84
CA ILE A 66 -2.67 -13.19 6.48
C ILE A 66 -2.25 -14.67 6.37
N SER A 67 -2.09 -15.42 7.48
CA SER A 67 -2.04 -16.89 7.40
C SER A 67 -3.32 -17.49 6.82
N ASN A 68 -4.45 -16.79 6.98
CA ASN A 68 -5.75 -17.18 6.45
C ASN A 68 -6.01 -16.59 5.04
N CYS A 69 -5.08 -15.79 4.52
CA CYS A 69 -5.10 -15.19 3.17
C CYS A 69 -4.66 -16.15 2.06
N THR A 70 -4.53 -17.45 2.35
CA THR A 70 -4.33 -18.51 1.35
C THR A 70 -5.64 -18.98 0.73
N SER A 71 -6.78 -18.61 1.31
CA SER A 71 -8.10 -18.97 0.81
C SER A 71 -8.44 -18.21 -0.48
N THR A 72 -8.94 -18.92 -1.49
CA THR A 72 -9.51 -18.33 -2.71
C THR A 72 -10.82 -17.57 -2.47
N MET A 73 -11.42 -17.74 -1.27
CA MET A 73 -12.66 -17.09 -0.87
C MET A 73 -12.49 -15.61 -0.50
N PHE A 74 -11.25 -15.15 -0.24
CA PHE A 74 -10.99 -13.79 0.21
C PHE A 74 -9.88 -13.11 -0.61
N GLN A 75 -10.10 -11.83 -0.90
CA GLN A 75 -9.07 -10.92 -1.36
C GLN A 75 -8.59 -10.09 -0.17
N CYS A 76 -7.29 -10.01 0.05
CA CYS A 76 -6.74 -9.38 1.26
C CYS A 76 -5.28 -8.93 1.06
N GLY A 77 -4.76 -8.22 2.06
CA GLY A 77 -3.41 -7.69 2.10
C GLY A 77 -3.24 -6.32 1.44
N ILE A 78 -2.18 -5.63 1.84
CA ILE A 78 -1.79 -4.33 1.29
C ILE A 78 -0.63 -4.56 0.31
N TYR A 79 -0.84 -4.15 -0.93
CA TYR A 79 0.10 -4.38 -2.03
C TYR A 79 1.04 -3.20 -2.23
N GLY A 80 2.31 -3.49 -2.52
CA GLY A 80 3.28 -2.50 -2.98
C GLY A 80 4.26 -3.14 -3.96
N MET A 81 4.67 -2.39 -4.97
CA MET A 81 5.62 -2.85 -6.01
C MET A 81 7.06 -2.63 -5.56
N LYS A 82 7.98 -3.49 -6.01
CA LYS A 82 9.42 -3.34 -5.74
C LYS A 82 10.05 -2.18 -6.48
N THR A 83 9.58 -1.88 -7.69
CA THR A 83 10.20 -0.89 -8.58
C THR A 83 9.20 0.14 -9.07
N TYR A 84 9.59 1.41 -9.08
CA TYR A 84 8.73 2.51 -9.53
C TYR A 84 8.39 2.46 -11.03
N LYS A 85 9.25 1.85 -11.86
CA LYS A 85 9.10 1.77 -13.32
C LYS A 85 7.74 1.22 -13.79
N TYR A 86 7.06 0.43 -12.96
CA TYR A 86 5.73 -0.08 -13.28
C TYR A 86 4.67 1.02 -13.33
N PHE A 87 4.92 2.20 -12.77
CA PHE A 87 3.96 3.32 -12.72
C PHE A 87 4.26 4.44 -13.71
N THR A 88 5.24 4.23 -14.60
CA THR A 88 5.82 5.31 -15.41
C THR A 88 5.73 5.09 -16.91
N ASN A 89 5.27 3.92 -17.36
CA ASN A 89 4.93 3.74 -18.77
C ASN A 89 3.78 4.69 -19.16
N GLU A 90 3.73 5.07 -20.43
CA GLU A 90 2.82 6.10 -20.96
C GLU A 90 1.36 5.80 -20.60
N TYR A 91 0.94 4.53 -20.75
CA TYR A 91 -0.38 4.04 -20.35
C TYR A 91 -0.73 4.32 -18.88
N HIS A 92 0.20 4.07 -17.94
CA HIS A 92 -0.04 4.34 -16.53
C HIS A 92 0.05 5.84 -16.19
N GLN A 93 0.78 6.63 -16.96
CA GLN A 93 0.76 8.09 -16.79
C GLN A 93 -0.62 8.67 -17.17
N ASP A 94 -1.17 8.24 -18.30
CA ASP A 94 -2.50 8.67 -18.74
C ASP A 94 -3.58 8.25 -17.74
N ILE A 95 -3.54 7.01 -17.25
CA ILE A 95 -4.46 6.56 -16.21
C ILE A 95 -4.30 7.38 -14.93
N ARG A 96 -3.09 7.77 -14.52
CA ARG A 96 -2.92 8.61 -13.32
C ARG A 96 -3.49 10.01 -13.48
N LEU A 97 -3.42 10.56 -14.68
CA LEU A 97 -4.00 11.86 -15.01
C LEU A 97 -5.54 11.78 -15.03
N ILE A 98 -6.08 10.76 -15.71
CA ILE A 98 -7.53 10.57 -15.90
C ILE A 98 -8.22 10.09 -14.61
N CYS A 99 -7.60 9.19 -13.86
CA CYS A 99 -8.22 8.48 -12.73
C CYS A 99 -7.89 9.11 -11.36
N ASN A 100 -7.48 10.37 -11.29
CA ASN A 100 -7.24 11.07 -10.01
C ASN A 100 -6.35 10.26 -9.03
N LEU A 101 -5.32 9.58 -9.54
CA LEU A 101 -4.45 8.72 -8.74
C LEU A 101 -3.27 9.50 -8.17
N ILE A 102 -2.80 9.07 -6.99
CA ILE A 102 -1.57 9.56 -6.35
C ILE A 102 -0.60 8.39 -6.18
N CYS A 103 0.67 8.61 -6.49
CA CYS A 103 1.74 7.63 -6.30
C CYS A 103 2.68 8.04 -5.16
N GLY A 104 3.43 7.09 -4.63
CA GLY A 104 4.41 7.35 -3.59
C GLY A 104 5.08 6.08 -3.09
N GLN A 105 5.79 6.20 -1.98
CA GLN A 105 6.31 5.05 -1.24
C GLN A 105 5.41 4.73 -0.05
N VAL A 106 5.42 3.47 0.36
CA VAL A 106 4.69 2.96 1.51
C VAL A 106 5.64 2.12 2.36
N TYR A 107 5.53 2.28 3.68
CA TYR A 107 6.10 1.35 4.64
C TYR A 107 5.16 0.17 4.79
N LEU A 108 5.70 -1.05 4.71
CA LEU A 108 5.00 -2.31 4.89
C LEU A 108 5.63 -3.09 6.05
N TRP A 109 4.81 -3.65 6.94
CA TRP A 109 5.28 -4.47 8.06
C TRP A 109 4.21 -5.44 8.58
N GLY A 110 4.54 -6.16 9.65
CA GLY A 110 3.78 -7.31 10.14
C GLY A 110 4.18 -8.55 9.37
N LEU A 111 3.21 -9.40 9.04
CA LEU A 111 3.48 -10.51 8.12
C LEU A 111 3.54 -9.99 6.67
N ILE A 112 4.71 -10.19 6.04
CA ILE A 112 5.01 -9.80 4.67
C ILE A 112 5.16 -11.06 3.81
N ILE A 113 4.46 -11.08 2.68
CA ILE A 113 4.63 -12.07 1.62
C ILE A 113 5.26 -11.37 0.44
N GLU A 114 6.46 -11.80 0.07
CA GLU A 114 7.14 -11.33 -1.12
C GLU A 114 6.64 -12.09 -2.35
N HIS A 115 6.32 -11.34 -3.40
CA HIS A 115 6.00 -11.85 -4.73
C HIS A 115 7.09 -11.39 -5.71
N GLU A 116 7.06 -11.90 -6.94
CA GLU A 116 8.04 -11.56 -7.97
C GLU A 116 8.16 -10.03 -8.17
N LEU A 117 7.04 -9.34 -8.35
CA LEU A 117 6.99 -7.90 -8.69
C LEU A 117 6.83 -6.97 -7.48
N GLY A 118 6.52 -7.51 -6.31
CA GLY A 118 6.02 -6.71 -5.20
C GLY A 118 5.90 -7.47 -3.90
N TYR A 119 5.16 -6.88 -2.98
CA TYR A 119 4.91 -7.37 -1.64
C TYR A 119 3.42 -7.30 -1.35
N ARG A 120 2.99 -8.19 -0.46
CA ARG A 120 1.69 -8.16 0.20
C ARG A 120 1.94 -8.14 1.72
N ALA A 121 1.38 -7.17 2.42
CA ALA A 121 1.61 -7.00 3.86
C ALA A 121 0.33 -6.84 4.68
N GLU A 122 0.45 -7.06 5.99
CA GLU A 122 -0.60 -6.90 6.99
C GLU A 122 -0.81 -5.45 7.40
N TYR A 123 0.27 -4.70 7.60
CA TYR A 123 0.24 -3.30 7.99
C TYR A 123 0.92 -2.41 6.98
N ALA A 124 0.43 -1.17 6.87
CA ALA A 124 1.09 -0.17 6.08
C ALA A 124 0.87 1.25 6.57
N TYR A 125 1.79 2.13 6.19
CA TYR A 125 1.63 3.57 6.30
C TYR A 125 2.35 4.26 5.14
N PRO A 126 1.78 5.31 4.54
CA PRO A 126 2.46 6.03 3.47
C PRO A 126 3.80 6.57 3.99
N LYS A 127 4.85 6.42 3.20
CA LYS A 127 6.19 6.95 3.53
C LYS A 127 6.40 8.33 2.93
N CYS A 128 5.98 8.51 1.69
CA CYS A 128 6.02 9.78 0.97
C CYS A 128 5.03 9.75 -0.19
N LEU A 129 4.61 10.93 -0.65
CA LEU A 129 3.84 11.08 -1.89
C LEU A 129 4.68 11.78 -2.95
N TYR A 130 4.46 11.41 -4.21
CA TYR A 130 5.15 12.01 -5.35
C TYR A 130 4.34 13.13 -5.98
N LEU A 131 5.04 14.21 -6.30
CA LEU A 131 4.53 15.31 -7.12
C LEU A 131 4.16 14.79 -8.51
N ASP A 132 3.12 15.38 -9.11
CA ASP A 132 2.63 15.04 -10.45
C ASP A 132 2.42 16.27 -11.34
N GLY A 133 2.86 17.45 -10.89
CA GLY A 133 2.74 18.73 -11.58
C GLY A 133 1.34 19.33 -11.45
N VAL A 134 0.32 18.62 -11.95
CA VAL A 134 -1.06 19.13 -12.05
C VAL A 134 -1.75 19.20 -10.69
N LYS A 135 -1.50 18.23 -9.80
CA LYS A 135 -2.18 18.07 -8.51
C LYS A 135 -1.28 18.42 -7.32
N ASP A 136 -0.09 19.00 -7.55
CA ASP A 136 0.94 19.24 -6.54
C ASP A 136 0.41 19.88 -5.25
N ASN A 137 -0.43 20.92 -5.34
CA ASN A 137 -1.01 21.56 -4.15
C ASN A 137 -1.87 20.60 -3.32
N THR A 138 -2.65 19.76 -3.98
CA THR A 138 -3.47 18.76 -3.29
C THR A 138 -2.61 17.65 -2.71
N ILE A 139 -1.60 17.17 -3.45
CA ILE A 139 -0.70 16.13 -2.96
C ILE A 139 0.07 16.62 -1.73
N ARG A 140 0.55 17.86 -1.73
CA ARG A 140 1.20 18.50 -0.57
C ARG A 140 0.26 18.61 0.63
N MET A 141 -0.99 19.02 0.40
CA MET A 141 -2.01 19.09 1.45
C MET A 141 -2.28 17.71 2.06
N ILE A 142 -2.51 16.69 1.23
CA ILE A 142 -2.73 15.31 1.68
C ILE A 142 -1.51 14.82 2.45
N ALA A 143 -0.29 14.95 1.91
CA ALA A 143 0.95 14.56 2.59
C ALA A 143 1.08 15.20 3.98
N SER A 144 0.70 16.49 4.11
CA SER A 144 0.68 17.19 5.40
C SER A 144 -0.26 16.54 6.42
N ASN A 145 -1.44 16.08 6.00
CA ASN A 145 -2.38 15.37 6.88
C ASN A 145 -1.74 14.10 7.46
N TYR A 146 -1.02 13.34 6.64
CA TYR A 146 -0.28 12.13 7.03
C TYR A 146 1.06 12.41 7.72
N ARG A 147 1.53 13.66 7.81
CA ARG A 147 2.86 14.00 8.36
C ARG A 147 4.00 13.30 7.60
N ILE A 148 3.87 13.22 6.29
CA ILE A 148 4.87 12.60 5.41
C ILE A 148 5.41 13.63 4.42
N PRO A 149 6.64 13.44 3.90
CA PRO A 149 7.16 14.30 2.85
C PRO A 149 6.40 14.12 1.53
N CYS A 150 6.36 15.20 0.76
CA CYS A 150 5.95 15.21 -0.64
C CYS A 150 7.16 15.60 -1.49
N ILE A 151 7.59 14.72 -2.40
CA ILE A 151 8.88 14.83 -3.11
C ILE A 151 8.71 14.57 -4.60
N ALA A 152 9.73 14.88 -5.39
CA ALA A 152 9.76 14.51 -6.80
C ALA A 152 9.75 12.97 -6.95
N PRO A 153 9.09 12.43 -8.00
CA PRO A 153 9.17 11.02 -8.30
C PRO A 153 10.61 10.60 -8.66
N PRO A 154 10.98 9.33 -8.45
CA PRO A 154 12.27 8.81 -8.91
C PRO A 154 12.45 9.03 -10.41
N ALA A 155 13.68 9.33 -10.82
CA ALA A 155 14.05 9.25 -12.22
C ALA A 155 13.83 7.81 -12.71
N VAL A 156 13.24 7.68 -13.88
CA VAL A 156 13.09 6.39 -14.55
C VAL A 156 14.19 6.36 -15.58
N GLU A 157 15.11 5.41 -15.46
CA GLU A 157 16.07 5.17 -16.53
C GLU A 157 15.29 4.80 -17.79
N PRO A 158 15.61 5.41 -18.95
CA PRO A 158 15.03 4.96 -20.21
C PRO A 158 15.38 3.48 -20.42
N PRO A 159 14.50 2.72 -21.10
CA PRO A 159 14.75 1.32 -21.40
C PRO A 159 16.03 1.11 -22.20
#